data_AF-A0A3C1FE16-F1
#
_entry.id   AF-A0A3C1FE16-F1
#
_cell.length_a   1.000
_cell.length_b   1.000
_cell.length_c   1.000
_cell.angle_alpha   90.00
_cell.angle_beta   90.00
_cell.angle_gamma   90.00
#
_symmetry.space_group_name_H-M   'P 1'
#
loop_
_entity.id
_entity.type
_entity.pdbx_description
1 polymer ?
#
loop_
_entity_poly.entity_id
_entity_poly.type
_entity_poly.pdbx_seq_one_letter_code
_entity_poly.pdbx_strand_id
1 'polypeptide(L)'
;MSANKPIDRSRIAELTEIEQRRLDERTTKSRALYEEAAKHLSGGVASSYQGRDPWPIYIDRGEGPKIFDVDGNEYWDFHNGFGSMVQGHAHPVI
;
A
#
# COMPACT_ATOMS: atom_id res chain seq x y z
N MET A 1 6.63 -26.26 -25.88
CA MET A 1 7.42 -25.13 -25.34
C MET A 1 6.68 -23.85 -25.68
N SER A 2 6.10 -23.16 -24.69
CA SER A 2 5.36 -21.92 -24.94
C SER A 2 6.36 -20.86 -25.42
N ALA A 3 6.15 -20.33 -26.63
CA ALA A 3 6.98 -19.25 -27.14
C ALA A 3 6.84 -18.05 -26.20
N ASN A 4 7.98 -17.51 -25.73
CA ASN A 4 8.04 -16.36 -24.85
C ASN A 4 7.49 -15.14 -25.62
N LYS A 5 6.21 -14.83 -25.43
CA LYS A 5 5.56 -13.71 -26.10
C LYS A 5 6.18 -12.42 -25.54
N PRO A 6 6.70 -11.52 -26.38
CA PRO A 6 7.30 -10.29 -25.90
C PRO A 6 6.25 -9.48 -25.13
N ILE A 7 6.66 -8.93 -23.98
CA ILE A 7 5.79 -8.12 -23.13
C ILE A 7 5.49 -6.79 -23.85
N ASP A 8 4.21 -6.49 -24.02
CA ASP A 8 3.73 -5.25 -24.64
C ASP A 8 3.82 -4.08 -23.65
N ARG A 9 4.72 -3.14 -23.93
CA ARG A 9 4.94 -1.95 -23.09
C ARG A 9 3.79 -0.97 -23.11
N SER A 10 3.05 -0.88 -24.22
CA SER A 10 1.88 0.00 -24.31
C SER A 10 0.78 -0.51 -23.39
N ARG A 11 0.58 -1.83 -23.36
CA ARG A 11 -0.36 -2.49 -22.46
C ARG A 11 0.04 -2.35 -21.00
N ILE A 12 1.34 -2.42 -20.66
CA ILE A 12 1.81 -2.16 -19.29
C ILE A 12 1.43 -0.74 -18.85
N ALA A 13 1.69 0.27 -19.68
CA ALA A 13 1.40 1.66 -19.33
C ALA A 13 -0.11 1.87 -19.09
N GLU A 14 -0.94 1.34 -19.99
CA GLU A 14 -2.40 1.37 -19.86
C GLU A 14 -2.88 0.72 -18.56
N LEU A 15 -2.43 -0.52 -18.28
CA LEU A 15 -2.80 -1.23 -17.06
C LEU A 15 -2.32 -0.52 -15.80
N THR A 16 -1.11 0.05 -15.84
CA THR A 16 -0.56 0.82 -14.72
C THR A 16 -1.45 2.01 -14.41
N GLU A 17 -1.87 2.77 -15.42
CA GLU A 17 -2.76 3.92 -15.23
C GLU A 17 -4.13 3.49 -14.66
N ILE A 18 -4.69 2.39 -15.17
CA ILE A 18 -5.97 1.85 -14.70
C ILE A 18 -5.88 1.46 -13.21
N GLU A 19 -4.87 0.67 -12.83
CA GLU A 19 -4.76 0.20 -11.45
C GLU A 19 -4.33 1.32 -10.49
N GLN A 20 -3.50 2.26 -10.94
CA GLN A 20 -3.15 3.46 -10.18
C GLN A 20 -4.41 4.27 -9.85
N ARG A 21 -5.26 4.54 -10.86
CA ARG A 21 -6.50 5.29 -10.66
C ARG A 21 -7.44 4.59 -9.68
N ARG A 22 -7.62 3.27 -9.81
CA ARG A 22 -8.45 2.47 -8.89
C ARG A 22 -7.95 2.54 -7.45
N LEU A 23 -6.63 2.48 -7.26
CA LEU A 23 -6.03 2.55 -5.93
C LEU A 23 -6.22 3.94 -5.32
N ASP A 24 -6.03 5.00 -6.11
CA ASP A 24 -6.15 6.39 -5.66
C ASP A 24 -7.62 6.73 -5.34
N GLU A 25 -8.58 6.29 -6.15
CA GLU A 25 -10.03 6.44 -5.88
C GLU A 25 -10.48 5.77 -4.57
N ARG A 26 -9.80 4.70 -4.17
CA ARG A 26 -10.15 3.91 -2.98
C ARG A 26 -9.40 4.36 -1.70
N THR A 27 -8.49 5.33 -1.78
CA THR A 27 -7.61 5.74 -0.68
C THR A 27 -7.65 7.24 -0.38
N THR A 28 -8.84 7.83 -0.43
CA THR A 28 -9.03 9.30 -0.33
C THR A 28 -8.78 9.87 1.07
N LYS A 29 -9.02 9.11 2.15
CA LYS A 29 -8.65 9.51 3.51
C LYS A 29 -7.16 9.41 3.72
N SER A 30 -6.50 8.40 3.13
CA SER A 30 -5.03 8.32 3.11
C SER A 30 -4.41 9.55 2.45
N ARG A 31 -5.00 10.05 1.35
CA ARG A 31 -4.60 11.33 0.74
C ARG A 31 -4.72 12.50 1.72
N ALA A 32 -5.86 12.65 2.41
CA ALA A 32 -6.06 13.75 3.35
C ALA A 32 -5.04 13.70 4.51
N LEU A 33 -4.74 12.50 5.02
CA LEU A 33 -3.70 12.32 6.03
C LEU A 33 -2.31 12.64 5.50
N TYR A 34 -2.00 12.26 4.26
CA TYR A 34 -0.74 12.62 3.62
C TYR A 34 -0.57 14.14 3.50
N GLU A 35 -1.61 14.85 3.04
CA GLU A 35 -1.60 16.31 2.91
C GLU A 35 -1.38 17.01 4.25
N GLU A 36 -1.90 16.46 5.35
CA GLU A 36 -1.64 16.98 6.69
C GLU A 36 -0.25 16.59 7.19
N ALA A 37 0.14 15.31 7.08
CA ALA A 37 1.41 14.80 7.56
C ALA A 37 2.59 15.46 6.85
N ALA A 38 2.47 15.77 5.56
CA ALA A 38 3.51 16.43 4.77
C ALA A 38 3.86 17.85 5.26
N LYS A 39 3.01 18.47 6.10
CA LYS A 39 3.31 19.76 6.76
C LYS A 39 4.31 19.62 7.90
N HIS A 40 4.40 18.42 8.49
CA HIS A 40 5.14 18.17 9.73
C HIS A 40 6.24 17.12 9.57
N LEU A 41 6.09 16.20 8.62
CA LEU A 41 7.01 15.10 8.33
C LEU A 41 7.57 15.24 6.92
N SER A 42 8.89 15.03 6.78
CA SER A 42 9.54 15.01 5.47
C SER A 42 8.95 13.88 4.62
N GLY A 43 8.32 14.24 3.50
CA GLY A 43 7.63 13.27 2.64
C GLY A 43 6.38 12.66 3.26
N GLY A 44 5.79 13.27 4.30
CA GLY A 44 4.52 12.84 4.92
C GLY A 44 4.56 11.50 5.67
N VAL A 45 5.72 10.85 5.79
CA VAL A 45 5.86 9.52 6.39
C VAL A 45 6.97 9.49 7.44
N ALA A 46 6.92 8.51 8.35
CA ALA A 46 7.94 8.32 9.37
C ALA A 46 9.21 7.62 8.84
N SER A 47 9.08 6.86 7.75
CA SER A 47 10.18 6.20 7.05
C SER A 47 9.98 6.29 5.54
N SER A 48 11.06 6.53 4.79
CA SER A 48 11.02 6.59 3.32
C SER A 48 10.51 5.30 2.67
N TYR A 49 10.61 4.15 3.36
CA TYR A 49 10.08 2.86 2.89
C TYR A 49 8.54 2.83 2.82
N GLN A 50 7.86 3.80 3.43
CA GLN A 50 6.39 3.91 3.41
C GLN A 50 5.90 4.82 2.28
N GLY A 51 6.80 5.51 1.57
CA GLY A 51 6.46 6.47 0.53
C GLY A 51 5.88 5.82 -0.73
N ARG A 52 4.95 6.52 -1.39
CA ARG A 52 4.33 6.15 -2.67
C ARG A 52 3.78 7.42 -3.34
N ASP A 53 3.83 7.48 -4.66
CA ASP A 53 3.12 8.49 -5.44
C ASP A 53 1.69 8.05 -5.84
N PRO A 54 0.72 8.97 -5.86
CA PRO A 54 0.81 10.37 -5.40
C PRO A 54 0.76 10.53 -3.88
N TRP A 55 0.29 9.51 -3.15
CA TRP A 55 0.31 9.44 -1.69
C TRP A 55 0.44 7.99 -1.19
N PRO A 56 0.98 7.79 0.02
CA PRO A 56 1.05 6.49 0.67
C PRO A 56 -0.31 6.05 1.23
N ILE A 57 -0.43 4.75 1.54
CA ILE A 57 -1.61 4.17 2.18
C ILE A 57 -1.37 4.14 3.68
N TYR A 58 -2.22 4.82 4.46
CA TYR A 58 -2.12 4.82 5.91
C TYR A 58 -2.93 3.66 6.48
N ILE A 59 -2.29 2.86 7.34
CA ILE A 59 -2.91 1.70 7.99
C ILE A 59 -3.51 2.12 9.33
N ASP A 60 -4.77 1.76 9.57
CA ASP A 60 -5.51 2.01 10.81
C ASP A 60 -5.23 0.91 11.84
N ARG A 61 -5.36 -0.36 11.43
CA ARG A 61 -5.17 -1.52 12.31
C ARG A 61 -4.75 -2.77 11.55
N GLY A 62 -4.30 -3.77 12.29
CA GLY A 62 -4.06 -5.13 11.78
C GLY A 62 -4.49 -6.19 12.79
N GLU A 63 -4.90 -7.34 12.28
CA GLU A 63 -5.28 -8.51 13.08
C GLU A 63 -4.90 -9.79 12.34
N GLY A 64 -4.07 -10.62 12.97
CA GLY A 64 -3.50 -11.81 12.37
C GLY A 64 -2.81 -11.48 11.04
N PRO A 65 -3.18 -12.12 9.93
CA PRO A 65 -2.54 -11.91 8.62
C PRO A 65 -3.12 -10.73 7.83
N LYS A 66 -4.01 -9.93 8.42
CA LYS A 66 -4.73 -8.86 7.72
C LYS A 66 -4.41 -7.48 8.26
N ILE A 67 -4.48 -6.49 7.37
CA ILE A 67 -4.41 -5.08 7.71
C ILE A 67 -5.60 -4.34 7.10
N PHE A 68 -5.96 -3.23 7.74
CA PHE A 68 -7.04 -2.36 7.34
C PHE A 68 -6.53 -0.94 7.21
N ASP A 69 -6.72 -0.31 6.06
CA ASP A 69 -6.35 1.10 5.89
C ASP A 69 -7.38 2.05 6.51
N VAL A 70 -7.02 3.32 6.60
CA VAL A 70 -7.89 4.39 7.15
C VAL A 70 -9.15 4.62 6.31
N ASP A 71 -9.15 4.14 5.06
CA ASP A 71 -10.28 4.15 4.14
C ASP A 71 -11.25 2.99 4.38
N GLY A 72 -10.84 1.98 5.16
CA GLY A 72 -11.63 0.80 5.52
C GLY A 72 -11.40 -0.40 4.60
N ASN A 73 -10.42 -0.34 3.70
CA ASN A 73 -10.09 -1.47 2.84
C ASN A 73 -9.32 -2.54 3.61
N GLU A 74 -9.64 -3.80 3.35
CA GLU A 74 -8.97 -4.97 3.94
C GLU A 74 -7.94 -5.54 2.97
N TYR A 75 -6.78 -5.91 3.50
CA TYR A 75 -5.70 -6.53 2.74
C TYR A 75 -5.12 -7.73 3.49
N TRP A 76 -4.66 -8.73 2.72
CA TRP A 76 -3.75 -9.76 3.23
C TRP A 76 -2.32 -9.21 3.21
N ASP A 77 -1.67 -9.20 4.37
CA ASP A 77 -0.34 -8.62 4.53
C ASP A 77 0.76 -9.64 4.17
N PHE A 78 1.11 -9.66 2.89
CA PHE A 78 2.28 -10.40 2.40
C PHE A 78 3.59 -9.63 2.54
N HIS A 79 3.53 -8.33 2.86
CA HIS A 79 4.71 -7.50 3.09
C HIS A 79 5.35 -7.81 4.44
N ASN A 80 4.50 -8.10 5.43
CA ASN A 80 4.87 -8.71 6.71
C ASN A 80 5.97 -7.94 7.45
N GLY A 81 5.93 -6.60 7.35
CA GLY A 81 6.95 -5.71 7.92
C GLY A 81 8.39 -6.07 7.49
N PHE A 82 8.61 -6.37 6.21
CA PHE A 82 9.89 -6.88 5.70
C PHE A 82 10.33 -8.19 6.40
N GLY A 83 9.37 -9.04 6.74
CA GLY A 83 9.57 -10.33 7.43
C GLY A 83 9.58 -10.27 8.95
N SER A 84 9.59 -9.08 9.55
CA SER A 84 9.62 -8.91 11.02
C SER A 84 8.32 -9.29 11.72
N MET A 85 7.20 -9.34 11.00
CA MET A 85 5.86 -9.57 11.55
C MET A 85 5.35 -10.99 11.33
N VAL A 86 6.22 -12.00 11.18
CA VAL A 86 5.86 -13.40 10.82
C VAL A 86 4.78 -14.05 11.68
N GLN A 87 4.66 -13.63 12.95
CA GLN A 87 3.61 -14.05 13.87
C GLN A 87 2.21 -13.46 13.55
N GLY A 88 2.12 -12.51 12.63
CA GLY A 88 0.94 -11.71 12.35
C GLY A 88 0.77 -10.51 13.30
N HIS A 89 -0.15 -9.63 12.93
CA HIS A 89 -0.55 -8.46 13.72
C HIS A 89 -1.35 -8.88 14.96
N ALA A 90 -1.06 -8.27 16.11
CA ALA A 90 -1.77 -8.49 17.38
C ALA A 90 -1.88 -9.97 17.80
N HIS A 91 -0.81 -10.75 17.63
CA HIS A 91 -0.79 -12.15 18.03
C HIS A 91 -0.98 -12.28 19.56
N PRO A 92 -1.93 -13.08 20.07
CA PRO A 92 -2.41 -13.01 21.47
C PRO A 92 -1.40 -13.43 22.54
N VAL A 93 -0.24 -13.98 22.16
CA VAL A 93 0.81 -14.42 23.09
C VAL A 93 2.14 -13.68 22.92
N ILE A 94 2.18 -12.65 22.06
CA ILE A 94 3.34 -11.77 21.85
C ILE A 94 3.00 -10.39 22.40
#